data_AF-A0A1A3BH80-F1
#
_entry.id   AF-A0A1A3BH80-F1
#
_cell.length_a   1.000
_cell.length_b   1.000
_cell.length_c   1.000
_cell.angle_alpha   90.00
_cell.angle_beta   90.00
_cell.angle_gamma   90.00
#
_symmetry.space_group_name_H-M   'P 1'
#
loop_
_entity.id
_entity.type
_entity.pdbx_description
1 polymer ?
#
loop_
_entity_poly.entity_id
_entity_poly.type
_entity_poly.pdbx_seq_one_letter_code
_entity_poly.pdbx_strand_id
1 'polypeptide(L)'
;MPRRYSTSVRRQIIARLRSGEPVAAVSVDTGICQATLFRWKHQALVDAGVIDGIPSVEADELAAARKRIAALEAELALTRDACELFNEQAVVPQNAAARSLNS
;
A
#
# COMPACT_ATOMS: atom_id res chain seq x y z
N MET A 1 15.32 -10.71 -2.83
CA MET A 1 13.96 -10.43 -3.36
C MET A 1 13.06 -11.60 -3.01
N PRO A 2 12.02 -11.45 -2.18
CA PRO A 2 11.08 -12.55 -1.95
C PRO A 2 10.47 -12.95 -3.29
N ARG A 3 10.56 -14.23 -3.65
CA ARG A 3 10.06 -14.77 -4.93
C ARG A 3 8.54 -14.64 -4.94
N ARG A 4 8.03 -13.54 -5.50
CA ARG A 4 6.59 -13.33 -5.68
C ARG A 4 6.16 -14.15 -6.89
N TYR A 5 5.32 -15.15 -6.66
CA TYR A 5 4.64 -15.86 -7.74
C TYR A 5 3.82 -14.86 -8.55
N SER A 6 3.85 -14.98 -9.88
CA SER A 6 3.03 -14.13 -10.74
C SER A 6 1.55 -14.36 -10.46
N THR A 7 0.74 -13.32 -10.64
CA THR A 7 -0.71 -13.37 -10.42
C THR A 7 -1.39 -14.41 -11.34
N SER A 8 -0.89 -14.57 -12.57
CA SER A 8 -1.40 -15.57 -13.52
C SER A 8 -1.19 -17.00 -13.02
N VAL A 9 0.04 -17.33 -12.56
CA VAL A 9 0.36 -18.64 -12.00
C VAL A 9 -0.48 -18.95 -10.77
N ARG A 10 -0.61 -17.97 -9.86
CA ARG A 10 -1.46 -18.13 -8.67
C ARG A 10 -2.91 -18.41 -9.04
N ARG A 11 -3.49 -17.67 -10.00
CA ARG A 11 -4.89 -17.89 -10.43
C ARG A 11 -5.11 -19.28 -11.03
N GLN A 12 -4.19 -19.73 -11.88
CA GLN A 12 -4.29 -21.07 -12.48
C GLN A 12 -4.24 -22.18 -11.42
N ILE A 13 -3.33 -22.03 -10.44
CA ILE A 13 -3.21 -22.97 -9.32
C ILE A 13 -4.46 -22.95 -8.44
N ILE A 14 -5.01 -21.78 -8.13
CA ILE A 14 -6.26 -21.67 -7.37
C ILE A 14 -7.42 -22.33 -8.10
N ALA A 15 -7.51 -22.18 -9.43
CA ALA A 15 -8.54 -22.85 -10.24
C ALA A 15 -8.45 -24.38 -10.11
N ARG A 16 -7.25 -24.95 -10.22
CA ARG A 16 -6.98 -26.39 -9.99
C ARG A 16 -7.40 -26.83 -8.57
N LEU A 17 -7.03 -26.06 -7.56
CA LEU A 17 -7.36 -26.37 -6.16
C LEU A 17 -8.87 -26.29 -5.86
N ARG A 18 -9.59 -25.40 -6.56
CA ARG A 18 -11.05 -25.25 -6.47
C ARG A 18 -11.81 -26.32 -7.25
N SER A 19 -11.25 -26.86 -8.32
CA SER A 19 -11.84 -28.01 -9.04
C SER A 19 -11.69 -29.34 -8.30
N GLY A 20 -11.11 -29.33 -7.10
CA GLY A 20 -11.00 -30.50 -6.23
C GLY A 20 -9.65 -31.22 -6.32
N GLU A 21 -8.69 -30.70 -7.08
CA GLU A 21 -7.38 -31.33 -7.18
C GLU A 21 -6.65 -31.35 -5.83
N PRO A 22 -6.04 -32.48 -5.42
CA PRO A 22 -5.39 -32.58 -4.13
C PRO A 22 -4.16 -31.66 -4.05
N VAL A 23 -4.02 -30.97 -2.92
CA VAL A 23 -2.91 -30.05 -2.65
C VAL A 23 -1.55 -30.74 -2.80
N ALA A 24 -1.46 -32.02 -2.45
CA ALA A 24 -0.24 -32.81 -2.60
C ALA A 24 0.20 -32.96 -4.06
N ALA A 25 -0.73 -33.23 -5.00
CA ALA A 25 -0.41 -33.35 -6.42
C ALA A 25 0.05 -32.01 -7.01
N VAL A 26 -0.69 -30.94 -6.72
CA VAL A 26 -0.33 -29.59 -7.16
C VAL A 26 1.03 -29.16 -6.58
N SER A 27 1.35 -29.58 -5.36
CA SER A 27 2.65 -29.31 -4.73
C SER A 27 3.81 -29.99 -5.46
N VAL A 28 3.64 -31.26 -5.84
CA VAL A 28 4.63 -32.02 -6.61
C VAL A 28 4.85 -31.37 -7.98
N ASP A 29 3.77 -31.03 -8.69
CA ASP A 29 3.85 -30.46 -10.04
C ASP A 29 4.48 -29.07 -10.09
N THR A 30 4.19 -28.24 -9.08
CA THR A 30 4.59 -26.82 -9.08
C THR A 30 5.85 -26.54 -8.26
N GLY A 31 6.27 -27.49 -7.43
CA GLY A 31 7.33 -27.30 -6.43
C GLY A 31 6.96 -26.34 -5.28
N ILE A 32 5.71 -25.87 -5.22
CA ILE A 32 5.23 -24.97 -4.17
C ILE A 32 4.90 -25.80 -2.93
N CYS A 33 5.37 -25.38 -1.76
CA CYS A 33 5.08 -26.10 -0.52
C CYS A 33 3.57 -26.13 -0.24
N GLN A 34 3.09 -27.27 0.28
CA GLN A 34 1.68 -27.50 0.56
C GLN A 34 1.07 -26.43 1.47
N ALA A 35 1.80 -25.95 2.48
CA ALA A 35 1.33 -24.88 3.37
C ALA A 35 0.94 -23.60 2.60
N THR A 36 1.71 -23.22 1.57
CA THR A 36 1.39 -22.07 0.72
C THR A 36 0.12 -22.31 -0.08
N LEU A 37 -0.03 -23.51 -0.65
CA LEU A 37 -1.20 -23.90 -1.43
C LEU A 37 -2.47 -23.96 -0.59
N PHE A 38 -2.40 -24.50 0.64
CA PHE A 38 -3.52 -24.49 1.59
C PHE A 38 -3.96 -23.06 1.90
N ARG A 39 -3.01 -22.15 2.18
CA ARG A 39 -3.33 -20.74 2.43
C ARG A 39 -4.00 -20.08 1.22
N TRP A 40 -3.51 -20.34 0.00
CA TRP A 40 -4.13 -19.79 -1.22
C TRP A 40 -5.52 -20.35 -1.46
N LYS A 41 -5.73 -21.65 -1.24
CA LYS A 41 -7.06 -22.27 -1.32
C LYS A 41 -8.02 -21.64 -0.31
N HIS A 42 -7.59 -21.48 0.94
CA HIS A 42 -8.39 -20.87 2.00
C HIS A 42 -8.78 -19.43 1.64
N GLN A 43 -7.80 -18.58 1.26
CA GLN A 43 -8.09 -17.21 0.87
C GLN A 43 -9.04 -17.13 -0.33
N ALA A 44 -8.89 -18.03 -1.32
CA ALA A 44 -9.78 -18.07 -2.47
C ALA A 44 -11.22 -18.48 -2.11
N LEU A 45 -11.42 -19.22 -1.02
CA LEU A 45 -12.76 -19.55 -0.50
C LEU A 45 -13.35 -18.36 0.26
N VAL A 46 -12.54 -17.63 1.03
CA VAL A 46 -12.94 -16.37 1.67
C VAL A 46 -13.33 -15.33 0.62
N ASP A 47 -12.49 -15.11 -0.39
CA ASP A 47 -12.75 -14.18 -1.49
C ASP A 47 -13.98 -14.56 -2.32
N ALA A 48 -14.36 -15.84 -2.32
CA ALA A 48 -15.58 -16.34 -2.98
C ALA A 48 -16.82 -16.33 -2.07
N GLY A 49 -16.70 -15.88 -0.81
CA GLY A 49 -17.78 -15.85 0.17
C GLY A 49 -18.24 -17.24 0.64
N VAL A 50 -17.42 -18.27 0.45
CA VAL A 50 -17.74 -19.65 0.88
C VAL A 50 -17.44 -19.85 2.36
N ILE A 51 -16.44 -19.13 2.88
CA ILE A 51 -16.01 -19.17 4.28
C ILE A 51 -15.89 -17.73 4.77
N ASP A 52 -16.28 -17.47 6.01
CA ASP A 52 -16.11 -16.16 6.64
C ASP A 52 -14.62 -15.78 6.76
N GLY A 53 -14.32 -14.51 6.47
CA GLY A 53 -12.98 -13.95 6.58
C GLY A 53 -12.85 -12.61 5.87
N ILE A 54 -11.67 -12.00 5.94
CA ILE A 54 -11.38 -10.72 5.27
C ILE A 54 -11.01 -11.02 3.80
N PRO A 55 -11.79 -10.51 2.82
CA PRO A 55 -11.49 -10.69 1.41
C PRO A 55 -10.23 -9.90 1.01
N SER A 56 -9.50 -10.44 0.03
CA SER A 56 -8.24 -9.85 -0.44
C SER A 56 -8.41 -8.44 -1.02
N VAL A 57 -9.57 -8.13 -1.59
CA VAL A 57 -9.92 -6.80 -2.13
C VAL A 57 -9.94 -5.74 -1.02
N GLU A 58 -10.55 -6.03 0.12
CA GLU A 58 -10.59 -5.10 1.26
C GLU A 58 -9.18 -4.82 1.83
N ALA A 59 -8.31 -5.84 1.82
CA ALA A 59 -6.93 -5.67 2.24
C ALA A 59 -6.12 -4.77 1.27
N ASP A 60 -6.34 -4.92 -0.04
CA ASP A 60 -5.70 -4.09 -1.06
C ASP A 60 -6.21 -2.64 -1.00
N GLU A 61 -7.51 -2.42 -0.81
CA GLU A 61 -8.11 -1.10 -0.63
C GLU A 61 -7.57 -0.40 0.63
N LEU A 62 -7.46 -1.12 1.75
CA LEU A 62 -6.89 -0.59 2.99
C LEU A 62 -5.42 -0.17 2.80
N ALA A 63 -4.63 -0.97 2.09
CA ALA A 63 -3.24 -0.64 1.79
C ALA A 63 -3.13 0.60 0.88
N ALA A 64 -3.99 0.71 -0.13
CA ALA A 64 -4.06 1.87 -1.00
C ALA A 64 -4.46 3.14 -0.24
N ALA A 65 -5.48 3.05 0.62
CA ALA A 65 -5.93 4.14 1.47
C ALA A 65 -4.81 4.63 2.41
N ARG A 66 -4.11 3.71 3.10
CA ARG A 66 -2.96 4.04 3.95
C ARG A 66 -1.85 4.75 3.19
N LYS A 67 -1.53 4.29 1.97
CA LYS A 67 -0.55 4.94 1.11
C LYS A 67 -0.98 6.36 0.71
N ARG A 68 -2.27 6.55 0.40
CA ARG A 68 -2.79 7.88 0.05
C ARG A 68 -2.75 8.84 1.23
N ILE A 69 -3.11 8.37 2.43
CA ILE A 69 -3.02 9.15 3.67
C ILE A 69 -1.59 9.62 3.91
N ALA A 70 -0.61 8.70 3.88
CA ALA A 70 0.79 9.05 4.08
C ALA A 70 1.32 10.10 3.06
N ALA A 71 0.87 10.00 1.80
CA ALA A 71 1.22 10.98 0.78
C ALA A 71 0.62 12.36 1.05
N LEU A 72 -0.64 12.41 1.50
CA LEU A 72 -1.32 13.65 1.86
C LEU A 72 -0.71 14.30 3.11
N GLU A 73 -0.33 13.49 4.11
CA GLU A 73 0.35 13.98 5.31
C GLU A 73 1.71 14.60 4.98
N ALA A 74 2.47 14.00 4.04
CA ALA A 74 3.72 14.57 3.57
C ALA A 74 3.53 15.90 2.81
N GLU A 75 2.49 16.00 1.98
CA GLU A 75 2.14 17.24 1.27
C GLU A 75 1.72 18.35 2.24
N LEU A 76 0.93 18.01 3.26
CA LEU A 76 0.55 18.95 4.33
C LEU A 76 1.75 19.42 5.14
N ALA A 77 2.69 18.54 5.46
CA ALA A 77 3.91 18.91 6.17
C ALA A 77 4.72 19.92 5.35
N LEU A 78 5.01 19.62 4.09
CA LEU A 78 5.70 20.55 3.17
C LEU A 78 5.01 21.90 3.05
N THR A 79 3.67 21.91 2.97
CA THR A 79 2.88 23.14 2.87
C THR A 79 2.99 23.97 4.15
N ARG A 80 2.95 23.32 5.33
CA ARG A 80 3.12 24.00 6.62
C ARG A 80 4.51 24.59 6.76
N ASP A 81 5.55 23.82 6.44
CA ASP A 81 6.94 24.28 6.48
C ASP A 81 7.14 25.50 5.56
N ALA A 82 6.56 25.50 4.36
CA ALA A 82 6.62 26.63 3.44
C ALA A 82 5.89 27.87 3.97
N CYS A 83 4.71 27.69 4.59
CA CYS A 83 3.97 28.78 5.22
C CYS A 83 4.73 29.36 6.43
N GLU A 84 5.35 28.52 7.26
CA GLU A 84 6.17 28.95 8.39
C GLU A 84 7.36 29.77 7.91
N LEU A 85 8.10 29.27 6.92
CA LEU A 85 9.21 29.99 6.31
C LEU A 85 8.78 31.36 5.73
N PHE A 86 7.62 31.42 5.06
CA PHE A 86 7.07 32.67 4.53
C PHE A 86 6.70 33.66 5.65
N ASN A 87 6.10 33.17 6.74
CA ASN A 87 5.75 34.00 7.89
C ASN A 87 7.00 34.53 8.61
N GLU A 88 8.04 33.72 8.76
CA GLU A 88 9.33 34.15 9.32
C GLU A 88 9.99 35.23 8.47
N GLN A 89 9.90 35.13 7.14
CA GLN A 89 10.40 36.16 6.21
C GLN A 89 9.60 37.47 6.27
N ALA A 90 8.29 37.39 6.49
CA ALA A 90 7.43 38.57 6.66
C ALA A 90 7.69 39.34 7.96
N VAL A 91 8.28 38.69 8.98
CA VAL A 91 8.64 39.30 10.28
C VAL A 91 9.97 40.07 10.21
N VAL A 92 10.75 39.96 9.12
CA VAL A 92 11.93 40.82 8.90
C VAL A 92 11.48 42.13 8.23
N PRO A 93 11.42 43.27 8.95
CA PRO A 93 10.93 44.50 8.35
C PRO A 93 11.95 45.02 7.34
N GLN A 94 11.50 45.24 6.10
CA GLN A 94 12.28 45.82 5.01
C GLN A 94 12.51 47.35 5.20
N ASN A 95 12.63 47.82 6.44
CA ASN A 95 12.65 49.23 6.77
C ASN A 95 13.88 49.61 7.61
N ALA A 96 15.06 49.44 7.01
CA ALA A 96 16.33 49.98 7.52
C ALA A 96 16.99 50.96 6.53
N ALA A 97 16.22 51.56 5.60
CA ALA A 97 16.77 52.43 4.55
C ALA A 97 16.14 53.83 4.45
N ALA A 98 15.27 54.24 5.38
CA ALA A 98 14.61 55.56 5.31
C ALA A 98 14.67 56.33 6.62
N ARG A 99 15.88 56.62 7.12
CA ARG A 99 16.09 57.70 8.10
C ARG A 99 17.53 58.22 8.06
N SER A 100 17.94 58.72 6.90
CA SER A 100 19.01 59.71 6.77
C SER A 100 18.42 60.88 5.96
N LEU A 101 18.81 62.10 6.32
CA LEU A 101 18.37 63.39 5.79
C LEU A 101 17.13 63.97 6.49
N ASN A 102 17.35 64.64 7.62
CA ASN A 102 17.11 66.09 7.61
C ASN A 102 18.01 66.81 8.60
N SER A 103 18.53 67.93 8.10
CA SER A 103 19.40 68.93 8.72
C SER A 103 18.68 69.76 9.78
#